data_AF-A0A7C2GIE0-F1
#
_entry.id   AF-A0A7C2GIE0-F1
#
_cell.length_a   1.000
_cell.length_b   1.000
_cell.length_c   1.000
_cell.angle_alpha   90.00
_cell.angle_beta   90.00
_cell.angle_gamma   90.00
#
_symmetry.space_group_name_H-M   'P 1'
#
loop_
_entity.id
_entity.type
_entity.pdbx_description
1 polymer ?
#
loop_
_entity_poly.entity_id
_entity_poly.type
_entity_poly.pdbx_seq_one_letter_code
_entity_poly.pdbx_strand_id
1 'polypeptide(L)'
;MTSFLDSYLSAPLEVQSFLYSDDFYSFLDEYIKKFELKDEKEMAFTYLLQDIVVRLIDESMDLKAIIKERIGLNDEASTSLAYHIKNKFFPLVNSVWQTSQKREEKEKQAIKTAPKEIVDIIQKIKERPKSTKILNLQKVIPPKSEEIKKIEEKKESAIDLSTIQPIKTEIPKKVVDINQTISWQPPKPKEEKQADIVIIKKQEERKQKEEGVIDLSNL
;
A
#
# COMPACT_ATOMS: atom_id res chain seq x y z
N MET A 1 -3.54 28.04 -2.89
CA MET A 1 -3.33 26.67 -3.41
C MET A 1 -3.24 25.75 -2.21
N THR A 2 -4.00 24.66 -2.19
CA THR A 2 -3.82 23.57 -1.24
C THR A 2 -2.50 22.87 -1.54
N SER A 3 -1.62 22.71 -0.55
CA SER A 3 -0.36 21.99 -0.75
C SER A 3 -0.61 20.47 -0.76
N PHE A 4 0.34 19.71 -1.31
CA PHE A 4 0.29 18.23 -1.24
C PHE A 4 0.13 17.76 0.20
N LEU A 5 0.87 18.33 1.15
CA LEU A 5 0.82 17.93 2.54
C LEU A 5 -0.57 18.18 3.15
N ASP A 6 -1.20 19.31 2.84
CA ASP A 6 -2.56 19.61 3.32
C ASP A 6 -3.59 18.63 2.74
N SER A 7 -3.52 18.34 1.44
CA SER A 7 -4.38 17.38 0.77
C SER A 7 -4.17 15.95 1.30
N TYR A 8 -2.92 15.55 1.54
CA TYR A 8 -2.58 14.25 2.11
C TYR A 8 -3.09 14.09 3.55
N LEU A 9 -2.85 15.09 4.41
CA LEU A 9 -3.26 15.05 5.82
C LEU A 9 -4.78 15.11 6.02
N SER A 10 -5.50 15.63 5.03
CA SER A 10 -6.98 15.69 5.01
C SER A 10 -7.62 14.49 4.28
N ALA A 11 -6.85 13.73 3.52
CA ALA A 11 -7.35 12.52 2.85
C ALA A 11 -7.67 11.41 3.87
N PRO A 12 -8.66 10.54 3.58
CA PRO A 12 -8.94 9.36 4.37
C PRO A 12 -7.72 8.44 4.53
N LEU A 13 -7.68 7.66 5.62
CA LEU A 13 -6.54 6.78 5.91
C LEU A 13 -6.31 5.75 4.80
N GLU A 14 -7.37 5.24 4.18
CA GLU A 14 -7.30 4.30 3.06
C GLU A 14 -6.61 4.92 1.85
N VAL A 15 -6.88 6.20 1.56
CA VAL A 15 -6.22 6.95 0.48
C VAL A 15 -4.75 7.17 0.79
N GLN A 16 -4.42 7.52 2.04
CA GLN A 16 -3.03 7.64 2.48
C GLN A 16 -2.28 6.31 2.37
N SER A 17 -2.94 5.21 2.78
CA SER A 17 -2.38 3.86 2.74
C SER A 17 -2.19 3.35 1.31
N PHE A 18 -3.04 3.79 0.37
CA PHE A 18 -2.91 3.43 -1.04
C PHE A 18 -1.58 3.87 -1.65
N LEU A 19 -0.99 4.99 -1.20
CA LEU A 19 0.34 5.43 -1.66
C LEU A 19 1.47 4.45 -1.30
N TYR A 20 1.23 3.55 -0.35
CA TYR A 20 2.18 2.52 0.07
C TYR A 20 1.74 1.11 -0.35
N SER A 21 0.72 1.01 -1.20
CA SER A 21 0.14 -0.27 -1.62
C SER A 21 0.87 -0.88 -2.82
N ASP A 22 0.78 -2.20 -2.95
CA ASP A 22 1.29 -2.94 -4.10
C ASP A 22 0.65 -2.45 -5.41
N ASP A 23 -0.64 -2.07 -5.40
CA ASP A 23 -1.34 -1.57 -6.60
C ASP A 23 -0.73 -0.26 -7.11
N PHE A 24 -0.36 0.65 -6.20
CA PHE A 24 0.28 1.91 -6.55
C PHE A 24 1.66 1.68 -7.16
N TYR A 25 2.51 0.89 -6.47
CA TYR A 25 3.87 0.62 -6.95
C TYR A 25 3.89 -0.27 -8.20
N SER A 26 2.93 -1.19 -8.35
CA SER A 26 2.79 -2.00 -9.57
C SER A 26 2.49 -1.13 -10.78
N PHE A 27 1.58 -0.16 -10.64
CA PHE A 27 1.33 0.81 -11.71
C PHE A 27 2.56 1.68 -11.97
N LEU A 28 3.16 2.24 -10.91
CA LEU A 28 4.34 3.09 -11.03
C LEU A 28 5.47 2.37 -11.80
N ASP A 29 5.82 1.16 -11.38
CA ASP A 29 6.90 0.36 -11.96
C ASP A 29 6.59 -0.09 -13.41
N GLU A 30 5.35 -0.48 -13.71
CA GLU A 30 4.92 -0.84 -15.08
C GLU A 30 5.22 0.32 -16.02
N TYR A 31 4.84 1.54 -15.62
CA TYR A 31 4.87 2.70 -16.49
C TYR A 31 6.23 3.42 -16.51
N ILE A 32 7.02 3.34 -15.44
CA ILE A 32 8.44 3.74 -15.48
C ILE A 32 9.17 2.90 -16.53
N LYS A 33 9.01 1.57 -16.48
CA LYS A 33 9.67 0.64 -17.43
C LYS A 33 9.19 0.86 -18.86
N LYS A 34 7.87 0.97 -19.05
CA LYS A 34 7.25 1.11 -20.38
C LYS A 34 7.65 2.40 -21.09
N PHE A 35 7.82 3.49 -20.35
CA PHE A 35 8.17 4.80 -20.91
C PHE A 35 9.66 5.16 -20.72
N GLU A 36 10.47 4.22 -20.24
CA GLU A 36 11.90 4.39 -19.99
C GLU A 36 12.20 5.65 -19.17
N LEU A 37 11.37 5.91 -18.15
CA LEU A 37 11.55 7.06 -17.26
C LEU A 37 12.78 6.80 -16.38
N LYS A 38 13.72 7.75 -16.34
CA LYS A 38 14.94 7.67 -15.54
C LYS A 38 15.12 8.94 -14.72
N ASP A 39 15.82 8.81 -13.59
CA ASP A 39 16.27 9.90 -12.73
C ASP A 39 15.14 10.88 -12.37
N GLU A 40 15.24 12.12 -12.84
CA GLU A 40 14.27 13.19 -12.57
C GLU A 40 12.87 12.88 -13.12
N LYS A 41 12.78 12.15 -14.23
CA LYS A 41 11.48 11.80 -14.84
C LYS A 41 10.72 10.77 -14.02
N GLU A 42 11.44 9.83 -13.41
CA GLU A 42 10.86 8.84 -12.49
C GLU A 42 10.30 9.53 -11.24
N MET A 43 11.07 10.44 -10.65
CA MET A 43 10.61 11.25 -9.52
C MET A 43 9.40 12.13 -9.89
N ALA A 44 9.47 12.83 -11.03
CA ALA A 44 8.36 13.66 -11.51
C ALA A 44 7.08 12.85 -11.76
N PHE A 45 7.21 11.64 -12.30
CA PHE A 45 6.08 10.74 -12.50
C PHE A 45 5.49 10.24 -11.18
N THR A 46 6.35 9.89 -10.22
CA THR A 46 5.91 9.51 -8.86
C THR A 46 5.09 10.61 -8.21
N TYR A 47 5.57 11.86 -8.26
CA TYR A 47 4.84 13.01 -7.72
C TYR A 47 3.55 13.31 -8.47
N LEU A 48 3.53 13.13 -9.80
CA LEU A 48 2.30 13.24 -10.58
C LEU A 48 1.22 12.26 -10.08
N LEU A 49 1.59 10.99 -9.86
CA LEU A 49 0.65 9.99 -9.37
C LEU A 49 0.20 10.29 -7.93
N GLN A 50 1.11 10.75 -7.07
CA GLN A 50 0.77 11.17 -5.71
C GLN A 50 -0.25 12.31 -5.70
N ASP A 51 -0.06 13.34 -6.54
CA ASP A 51 -0.99 14.46 -6.70
C ASP A 51 -2.37 13.99 -7.17
N ILE A 52 -2.42 13.01 -8.06
CA ILE A 52 -3.68 12.39 -8.51
C ILE A 52 -4.39 11.67 -7.36
N VAL A 53 -3.66 10.87 -6.56
CA VAL A 53 -4.23 10.13 -5.43
C VAL A 53 -4.90 11.06 -4.42
N VAL A 54 -4.27 12.19 -4.13
CA VAL A 54 -4.79 13.21 -3.19
C VAL A 54 -5.71 14.24 -3.86
N ARG A 55 -6.12 14.01 -5.11
CA ARG A 55 -7.05 14.87 -5.89
C ARG A 55 -6.59 16.32 -6.10
N LEU A 56 -5.28 16.55 -6.13
CA LEU A 56 -4.74 17.81 -6.65
C LEU A 56 -4.78 17.85 -8.19
N ILE A 57 -4.80 16.68 -8.81
CA ILE A 57 -5.03 16.50 -10.24
C ILE A 57 -6.22 15.57 -10.42
N ASP A 58 -7.20 15.99 -11.20
CA ASP A 58 -8.41 15.22 -11.49
C ASP A 58 -8.59 14.92 -12.99
N GLU A 59 -9.64 14.16 -13.31
CA GLU A 59 -9.95 13.71 -14.66
C GLU A 59 -10.29 14.84 -15.64
N SER A 60 -10.72 16.00 -15.13
CA SER A 60 -11.11 17.16 -15.93
C SER A 60 -9.90 17.96 -16.43
N MET A 61 -8.75 17.81 -15.78
CA MET A 61 -7.51 18.49 -16.16
C MET A 61 -6.88 17.89 -17.42
N ASP A 62 -6.11 18.73 -18.13
CA ASP A 62 -5.35 18.29 -19.28
C ASP A 62 -4.09 17.53 -18.86
N LEU A 63 -4.25 16.23 -18.59
CA LEU A 63 -3.15 15.34 -18.26
C LEU A 63 -2.04 15.31 -19.31
N LYS A 64 -2.37 15.47 -20.60
CA LYS A 64 -1.35 15.47 -21.66
C LYS A 64 -0.43 16.68 -21.49
N ALA A 65 -1.01 17.87 -21.28
CA ALA A 65 -0.23 19.08 -21.04
C ALA A 65 0.60 18.97 -19.76
N ILE A 66 0.01 18.49 -18.66
CA ILE A 66 0.70 18.34 -17.37
C ILE A 66 1.88 17.37 -17.49
N ILE A 67 1.70 16.23 -18.17
CA ILE A 67 2.77 15.23 -18.36
C ILE A 67 3.92 15.82 -19.19
N LYS A 68 3.62 16.56 -20.25
CA LYS A 68 4.67 17.24 -21.04
C LYS A 68 5.46 18.22 -20.20
N GLU A 69 4.77 19.06 -19.44
CA GLU A 69 5.38 20.12 -18.64
C GLU A 69 6.22 19.54 -17.49
N ARG A 70 5.67 18.56 -16.75
CA ARG A 70 6.32 18.03 -15.54
C ARG A 70 7.33 16.93 -15.81
N ILE A 71 7.07 16.05 -16.76
CA ILE A 71 7.91 14.86 -17.03
C ILE A 71 8.80 15.08 -18.26
N GLY A 72 8.48 16.05 -19.13
CA GLY A 72 9.29 16.32 -20.33
C GLY A 72 9.22 15.16 -21.34
N LEU A 73 8.02 14.59 -21.53
CA LEU A 73 7.75 13.59 -22.56
C LEU A 73 7.34 14.25 -23.88
N ASN A 74 7.61 13.57 -24.99
CA ASN A 74 7.14 14.01 -26.31
C ASN A 74 5.61 13.88 -26.44
N ASP A 75 5.04 14.40 -27.53
CA ASP A 75 3.59 14.43 -27.75
C ASP A 75 2.92 13.07 -27.71
N GLU A 76 3.53 12.07 -28.36
CA GLU A 76 2.98 10.73 -28.49
C GLU A 76 3.03 9.97 -27.15
N ALA A 77 4.18 9.98 -26.49
CA ALA A 77 4.37 9.36 -25.19
C ALA A 77 3.48 10.00 -24.13
N SER A 78 3.36 11.33 -24.13
CA SER A 78 2.48 12.05 -23.19
C SER A 78 1.01 11.68 -23.40
N THR A 79 0.59 11.51 -24.65
CA THR A 79 -0.79 11.11 -25.00
C THR A 79 -1.06 9.67 -24.54
N SER A 80 -0.12 8.77 -24.79
CA SER A 80 -0.21 7.37 -24.39
C SER A 80 -0.20 7.20 -22.86
N LEU A 81 0.67 7.91 -22.15
CA LEU A 81 0.73 7.88 -20.68
C LEU A 81 -0.54 8.48 -20.07
N ALA A 82 -1.03 9.62 -20.58
CA ALA A 82 -2.29 10.21 -20.14
C ALA A 82 -3.46 9.22 -20.31
N TYR A 83 -3.52 8.50 -21.44
CA TYR A 83 -4.53 7.48 -21.67
C TYR A 83 -4.48 6.36 -20.61
N HIS A 84 -3.28 5.90 -20.26
CA HIS A 84 -3.13 4.85 -19.24
C HIS A 84 -3.50 5.32 -17.83
N ILE A 85 -3.09 6.54 -17.45
CA ILE A 85 -3.52 7.15 -16.19
C ILE A 85 -5.05 7.26 -16.16
N LYS A 86 -5.66 7.72 -17.26
CA LYS A 86 -7.12 7.87 -17.33
C LYS A 86 -7.90 6.58 -17.21
N ASN A 87 -7.45 5.53 -17.88
CA ASN A 87 -8.23 4.30 -18.00
C ASN A 87 -7.87 3.23 -16.97
N LYS A 88 -6.70 3.31 -16.33
CA LYS A 88 -6.27 2.33 -15.33
C LYS A 88 -6.08 2.95 -13.95
N PHE A 89 -5.37 4.08 -13.84
CA PHE A 89 -5.00 4.63 -12.54
C PHE A 89 -6.15 5.39 -11.85
N PHE A 90 -6.84 6.29 -12.56
CA PHE A 90 -7.99 7.00 -11.99
C PHE A 90 -9.08 6.05 -11.45
N PRO A 91 -9.47 4.98 -12.16
CA PRO A 91 -10.40 4.00 -11.61
C PRO A 91 -9.96 3.38 -10.29
N LEU A 92 -8.67 3.05 -10.14
CA LEU A 92 -8.12 2.53 -8.87
C LEU A 92 -8.26 3.56 -7.75
N VAL A 93 -7.81 4.79 -7.99
CA VAL A 93 -7.90 5.89 -7.03
C VAL A 93 -9.36 6.17 -6.64
N ASN A 94 -10.26 6.24 -7.62
CA ASN A 94 -11.69 6.46 -7.38
C ASN A 94 -12.30 5.33 -6.52
N SER A 95 -11.93 4.08 -6.75
CA SER A 95 -12.39 2.94 -5.95
C SER A 95 -12.00 3.07 -4.47
N VAL A 96 -10.76 3.50 -4.20
CA VAL A 96 -10.27 3.73 -2.83
C VAL A 96 -11.06 4.85 -2.16
N TRP A 97 -11.26 5.97 -2.86
CA TRP A 97 -12.04 7.10 -2.36
C TRP A 97 -13.49 6.71 -2.07
N GLN A 98 -14.14 5.94 -2.95
CA GLN A 98 -15.50 5.46 -2.75
C GLN A 98 -15.62 4.51 -1.55
N THR A 99 -14.63 3.62 -1.38
CA THR A 99 -14.58 2.71 -0.23
C THR A 99 -14.46 3.48 1.09
N SER A 100 -13.63 4.52 1.10
CA SER A 100 -13.44 5.42 2.26
C SER A 100 -14.75 6.14 2.63
N GLN A 101 -15.44 6.71 1.63
CA GLN A 101 -16.71 7.40 1.84
C GLN A 101 -17.77 6.47 2.43
N LYS A 102 -17.91 5.25 1.89
CA LYS A 102 -18.85 4.24 2.43
C LYS A 102 -18.54 3.85 3.87
N ARG A 103 -17.26 3.78 4.24
CA ARG A 103 -16.84 3.51 5.63
C ARG A 103 -17.21 4.68 6.55
N GLU A 104 -16.91 5.91 6.14
CA GLU A 104 -17.27 7.10 6.91
C GLU A 104 -18.79 7.21 7.12
N GLU A 105 -19.59 6.90 6.10
CA GLU A 105 -21.05 6.91 6.21
C GLU A 105 -21.55 5.88 7.23
N LYS A 106 -21.02 4.65 7.20
CA LYS A 106 -21.32 3.61 8.18
C LYS A 106 -20.91 4.03 9.59
N GLU A 107 -19.74 4.65 9.74
CA GLU A 107 -19.26 5.13 11.03
C GLU A 107 -20.16 6.27 11.56
N LYS A 108 -20.56 7.23 10.71
CA LYS A 108 -21.49 8.30 11.08
C LYS A 108 -22.85 7.75 11.51
N GLN A 109 -23.36 6.70 10.87
CA GLN A 109 -24.60 6.02 11.29
C GLN A 109 -24.43 5.29 12.63
N ALA A 110 -23.31 4.63 12.85
CA ALA A 110 -23.01 3.97 14.12
C ALA A 110 -22.89 4.98 15.27
N ILE A 111 -22.24 6.13 15.05
CA ILE A 111 -22.11 7.20 16.06
C ILE A 111 -23.48 7.80 16.39
N LYS A 112 -24.36 8.02 15.41
CA LYS A 112 -25.72 8.54 15.64
C LYS A 112 -26.60 7.62 16.48
N THR A 113 -26.33 6.31 16.45
CA THR A 113 -27.09 5.30 17.20
C THR A 113 -26.44 4.91 18.53
N ALA A 114 -25.23 5.41 18.81
CA ALA A 114 -24.49 5.11 20.02
C ALA A 114 -24.99 5.93 21.24
N PRO A 115 -24.89 5.36 22.46
CA PRO A 115 -25.08 6.11 23.71
C PRO A 115 -24.18 7.36 23.77
N LYS A 116 -24.69 8.45 24.35
CA LYS A 116 -24.00 9.76 24.42
C LYS A 116 -22.58 9.69 25.00
N GLU A 117 -22.35 8.83 25.99
CA GLU A 117 -21.04 8.63 26.62
C GLU A 117 -19.99 8.11 25.63
N ILE A 118 -20.38 7.24 24.69
CA ILE A 118 -19.49 6.70 23.65
C ILE A 118 -19.23 7.76 22.57
N VAL A 119 -20.23 8.57 22.23
CA VAL A 119 -20.08 9.68 21.28
C VAL A 119 -19.05 10.70 21.77
N ASP A 120 -19.12 11.07 23.06
CA ASP A 120 -18.17 12.02 23.66
C ASP A 120 -16.73 11.48 23.68
N ILE A 121 -16.55 10.17 23.91
CA ILE A 121 -15.23 9.52 23.85
C ILE A 121 -14.70 9.51 22.41
N ILE A 122 -15.53 9.14 21.43
CA ILE A 122 -15.14 9.14 20.00
C ILE A 122 -14.76 10.54 19.55
N GLN A 123 -15.49 11.56 19.98
CA GLN A 123 -15.22 12.95 19.61
C GLN A 123 -13.90 13.45 20.21
N LYS A 124 -13.61 13.09 21.47
CA LYS A 124 -12.30 13.36 22.11
C LYS A 124 -11.12 12.64 21.44
N ILE A 125 -11.34 11.45 20.89
CA ILE A 125 -10.29 10.71 20.15
C ILE A 125 -10.07 11.34 18.75
N LYS A 126 -11.13 11.81 18.09
CA LYS A 126 -11.05 12.49 16.79
C LYS A 126 -10.42 13.86 16.86
N GLU A 127 -10.54 14.57 17.99
CA GLU A 127 -9.73 15.75 18.26
C GLU A 127 -8.26 15.33 18.35
N ARG A 128 -7.54 15.46 17.23
CA ARG A 128 -6.08 15.26 17.19
C ARG A 128 -5.47 16.04 18.36
N PRO A 129 -4.59 15.42 19.17
CA PRO A 129 -3.88 16.19 20.19
C PRO A 129 -3.16 17.33 19.50
N LYS A 130 -3.53 18.58 19.84
CA LYS A 130 -2.73 19.75 19.47
C LYS A 130 -1.31 19.44 19.92
N SER A 131 -0.34 19.56 19.01
CA SER A 131 1.07 19.22 19.27
C SER A 131 1.57 19.95 20.53
N THR A 132 1.47 19.30 21.69
CA THR A 132 1.99 19.83 22.94
C THR A 132 3.38 19.30 23.11
N LYS A 133 4.33 20.24 23.01
CA LYS A 133 5.76 20.12 23.29
C LYS A 133 6.51 19.11 22.40
N ILE A 134 7.14 19.68 21.38
CA ILE A 134 8.44 19.24 20.88
C ILE A 134 9.30 18.86 22.09
N LEU A 135 9.68 17.58 22.21
CA LEU A 135 10.78 17.20 23.09
C LEU A 135 12.01 17.96 22.56
N ASN A 136 12.45 18.99 23.29
CA ASN A 136 13.71 19.65 23.01
C ASN A 136 14.84 18.62 23.20
N LEU A 137 15.16 17.86 22.16
CA LEU A 137 16.36 17.02 22.09
C LEU A 137 17.64 17.85 21.92
N GLN A 138 17.52 19.19 21.92
CA GLN A 138 18.63 20.11 21.84
C GLN A 138 18.93 20.71 23.22
N LYS A 139 19.74 19.96 23.99
CA LYS A 139 20.80 20.48 24.89
C LYS A 139 21.71 19.31 25.30
N VAL A 140 22.25 18.59 24.33
CA VAL A 140 23.53 17.91 24.55
C VAL A 140 24.59 18.98 24.37
N ILE A 141 25.03 19.56 25.47
CA ILE A 141 26.22 20.40 25.51
C ILE A 141 27.39 19.46 25.19
N PRO A 142 28.12 19.61 24.07
CA PRO A 142 29.34 18.84 23.88
C PRO A 142 30.32 19.24 24.99
N PRO A 143 30.92 18.29 25.74
CA PRO A 143 31.94 18.62 26.72
C PRO A 143 33.11 19.32 26.01
N LYS A 144 33.63 20.36 26.67
CA LYS A 144 34.70 21.22 26.18
C LYS A 144 35.90 20.39 25.72
N SER A 145 36.43 20.80 24.58
CA SER A 145 37.47 20.18 23.75
C SER A 145 38.89 20.14 24.35
N GLU A 146 39.04 19.96 25.66
CA GLU A 146 40.36 19.88 26.31
C GLU A 146 40.70 18.53 26.93
N GLU A 147 39.74 17.62 27.16
CA GLU A 147 40.03 16.29 27.72
C GLU A 147 40.33 15.20 26.66
N ILE A 148 40.06 15.46 25.38
CA ILE A 148 40.22 14.46 24.31
C ILE A 148 41.70 14.15 24.01
N LYS A 149 42.62 15.07 24.32
CA LYS A 149 44.07 14.88 24.02
C LYS A 149 44.84 14.00 25.01
N LYS A 150 44.25 13.60 26.14
CA LYS A 150 44.94 12.73 27.13
C LYS A 150 44.63 11.24 26.99
N ILE A 151 43.72 10.85 26.09
CA ILE A 151 43.28 9.46 25.94
C ILE A 151 43.92 8.79 24.70
N GLU A 152 44.51 9.55 23.77
CA GLU A 152 45.14 9.00 22.56
C GLU A 152 46.49 8.30 22.79
N GLU A 153 47.15 8.46 23.95
CA GLU A 153 48.44 7.82 24.22
C GLU A 153 48.36 6.46 24.96
N LYS A 154 47.17 5.93 25.25
CA LYS A 154 47.02 4.61 25.91
C LYS A 154 46.04 3.67 25.20
N LYS A 155 46.24 3.44 23.90
CA LYS A 155 45.60 2.35 23.16
C LYS A 155 46.61 1.34 22.65
N GLU A 156 47.22 0.61 23.57
CA GLU A 156 47.70 -0.76 23.32
C GLU A 156 47.27 -1.65 24.49
N SER A 157 46.00 -2.05 24.48
CA SER A 157 45.56 -3.26 25.15
C SER A 157 44.22 -3.65 24.55
N ALA A 158 44.21 -4.71 23.74
CA ALA A 158 43.00 -5.34 23.25
C ALA A 158 42.08 -5.65 24.43
N ILE A 159 40.81 -5.24 24.35
CA ILE A 159 39.81 -5.53 25.37
C ILE A 159 39.44 -7.01 25.23
N ASP A 160 39.88 -7.84 26.19
CA ASP A 160 39.50 -9.25 26.28
C ASP A 160 38.05 -9.37 26.75
N LEU A 161 37.17 -9.76 25.83
CA LEU A 161 35.71 -9.88 26.04
C LEU A 161 35.32 -11.11 26.90
N SER A 162 36.27 -11.94 27.35
CA SER A 162 36.00 -13.13 28.17
C SER A 162 35.61 -12.83 29.62
N THR A 163 35.79 -11.60 30.09
CA THR A 163 35.53 -11.19 31.48
C THR A 163 34.20 -10.46 31.72
N ILE A 164 33.42 -10.19 30.67
CA ILE A 164 32.11 -9.54 30.82
C ILE A 164 31.09 -10.57 31.29
N GLN A 165 30.74 -10.54 32.57
CA GLN A 165 29.63 -11.33 33.10
C GLN A 165 28.29 -10.77 32.59
N PRO A 166 27.35 -11.62 32.13
CA PRO A 166 26.04 -11.16 31.70
C PRO A 166 25.26 -10.57 32.88
N ILE A 167 24.70 -9.38 32.68
CA ILE A 167 23.84 -8.71 33.66
C ILE A 167 22.57 -9.55 33.85
N LYS A 168 22.39 -10.15 35.04
CA LYS A 168 21.12 -10.73 35.45
C LYS A 168 20.17 -9.61 35.84
N THR A 169 19.28 -9.23 34.93
CA THR A 169 18.12 -8.39 35.25
C THR A 169 17.10 -9.23 36.02
N GLU A 170 16.95 -8.98 37.32
CA GLU A 170 15.78 -9.44 38.07
C GLU A 170 14.55 -8.68 37.58
N ILE A 171 13.77 -9.33 36.72
CA ILE A 171 12.46 -8.84 36.30
C ILE A 171 11.49 -9.06 37.47
N PRO A 172 10.88 -8.02 38.06
CA PRO A 172 9.88 -8.21 39.11
C PRO A 172 8.70 -9.02 38.56
N LYS A 173 8.51 -10.22 39.12
CA LYS A 173 7.38 -11.11 38.81
C LYS A 173 6.08 -10.50 39.32
N LYS A 174 5.42 -9.70 38.48
CA LYS A 174 3.96 -9.64 38.46
C LYS A 174 3.49 -9.83 37.02
N VAL A 175 3.52 -11.09 36.61
CA VAL A 175 2.83 -11.57 35.41
C VAL A 175 1.34 -11.52 35.74
N VAL A 176 0.64 -10.51 35.24
CA VAL A 176 -0.79 -10.68 34.96
C VAL A 176 -0.83 -11.52 33.69
N ASP A 177 -1.42 -12.70 33.83
CA ASP A 177 -1.55 -13.70 32.79
C ASP A 177 -2.46 -13.17 31.69
N ILE A 178 -1.86 -12.67 30.60
CA ILE A 178 -2.57 -12.37 29.34
C ILE A 178 -2.12 -13.39 28.30
N ASN A 179 -2.15 -14.68 28.67
CA ASN A 179 -2.19 -15.75 27.67
C ASN A 179 -3.58 -15.79 27.02
N GLN A 180 -3.87 -14.82 26.18
CA GLN A 180 -4.70 -15.06 25.01
C GLN A 180 -3.76 -15.23 23.84
N THR A 181 -3.18 -16.43 23.75
CA THR A 181 -2.58 -16.92 22.51
C THR A 181 -3.66 -16.86 21.43
N ILE A 182 -3.56 -15.89 20.53
CA ILE A 182 -4.28 -15.98 19.27
C ILE A 182 -3.62 -17.12 18.52
N SER A 183 -4.22 -18.31 18.64
CA SER A 183 -3.92 -19.47 17.81
C SER A 183 -4.27 -19.11 16.37
N TRP A 184 -3.33 -18.50 15.66
CA TRP A 184 -3.42 -18.39 14.21
C TRP A 184 -3.09 -19.76 13.63
N GLN A 185 -4.15 -20.53 13.32
CA GLN A 185 -4.02 -21.63 12.37
C GLN A 185 -4.31 -21.06 10.98
N PRO A 186 -3.44 -21.30 9.98
CA PRO A 186 -3.79 -20.98 8.60
C PRO A 186 -5.11 -21.69 8.26
N PRO A 187 -6.04 -21.05 7.54
CA PRO A 187 -7.23 -21.73 7.07
C PRO A 187 -6.77 -22.94 6.27
N LYS A 188 -7.20 -24.14 6.68
CA LYS A 188 -7.05 -25.34 5.86
C LYS A 188 -7.59 -25.01 4.46
N PRO A 189 -6.91 -25.42 3.39
CA PRO A 189 -7.49 -25.32 2.06
C PRO A 189 -8.89 -25.92 2.15
N LYS A 190 -9.89 -25.16 1.70
CA LYS A 190 -11.22 -25.73 1.49
C LYS A 190 -11.00 -26.96 0.64
N GLU A 191 -11.42 -28.11 1.13
CA GLU A 191 -11.61 -29.28 0.29
C GLU A 191 -12.30 -28.77 -0.98
N GLU A 192 -11.68 -29.06 -2.12
CA GLU A 192 -12.37 -29.01 -3.39
C GLU A 192 -13.72 -29.67 -3.13
N LYS A 193 -14.80 -28.89 -3.21
CA LYS A 193 -16.06 -29.49 -3.58
C LYS A 193 -15.73 -30.17 -4.89
N GLN A 194 -15.60 -31.50 -4.83
CA GLN A 194 -15.66 -32.36 -5.98
C GLN A 194 -16.79 -31.80 -6.81
N ALA A 195 -16.46 -31.16 -7.93
CA ALA A 195 -17.39 -31.15 -9.02
C ALA A 195 -17.69 -32.62 -9.23
N ASP A 196 -18.95 -33.02 -9.07
CA ASP A 196 -19.41 -34.31 -9.58
C ASP A 196 -18.94 -34.34 -11.03
N ILE A 197 -17.86 -35.08 -11.27
CA ILE A 197 -17.47 -35.46 -12.60
C ILE A 197 -18.59 -36.38 -13.00
N VAL A 198 -19.56 -35.84 -13.71
CA VAL A 198 -20.44 -36.65 -14.56
C VAL A 198 -19.49 -37.31 -15.54
N ILE A 199 -19.10 -38.55 -15.21
CA ILE A 199 -18.43 -39.46 -16.11
C ILE A 199 -19.44 -39.68 -17.25
N ILE A 200 -19.33 -38.87 -18.29
CA ILE A 200 -19.89 -39.23 -19.59
C ILE A 200 -19.06 -40.43 -20.02
N LYS A 201 -19.56 -41.63 -19.69
CA LYS A 201 -19.08 -42.87 -20.29
C LYS A 201 -19.22 -42.67 -21.80
N LYS A 202 -18.08 -42.50 -22.46
CA LYS A 202 -17.94 -42.70 -23.89
C LYS A 202 -18.27 -44.18 -24.14
N GLN A 203 -19.54 -44.47 -24.40
CA GLN A 203 -19.95 -45.76 -24.93
C GLN A 203 -19.41 -45.82 -26.35
N GLU A 204 -18.32 -46.56 -26.49
CA GLU A 204 -17.83 -47.11 -27.73
C GLU A 204 -18.78 -48.23 -28.15
N GLU A 205 -19.84 -47.89 -28.90
CA GLU A 205 -20.59 -48.88 -29.67
C GLU A 205 -19.98 -48.99 -31.07
N ARG A 206 -19.34 -50.13 -31.28
CA ARG A 206 -18.88 -50.63 -32.56
C ARG A 206 -20.09 -50.98 -33.45
N LYS A 207 -20.02 -50.52 -34.70
CA LYS A 207 -20.48 -51.16 -35.95
C LYS A 207 -21.98 -51.53 -36.04
N GLN A 208 -22.65 -51.08 -37.10
CA GLN A 208 -22.75 -51.76 -38.39
C GLN A 208 -23.60 -50.95 -39.40
N LYS A 209 -23.11 -50.90 -40.64
CA LYS A 209 -23.83 -50.94 -41.94
C LYS A 209 -25.19 -50.25 -42.10
N GLU A 210 -25.26 -49.31 -43.04
CA GLU A 210 -26.05 -49.38 -44.29
C GLU A 210 -25.83 -48.06 -45.04
N GLU A 211 -25.05 -48.07 -46.12
CA GLU A 211 -25.56 -47.99 -47.50
C GLU A 211 -26.30 -46.68 -47.80
N GLY A 212 -25.60 -45.83 -48.56
CA GLY A 212 -26.09 -44.56 -49.07
C GLY A 212 -25.07 -43.96 -50.03
N VAL A 213 -24.70 -44.74 -51.05
CA VAL A 213 -23.97 -44.27 -52.22
C VAL A 213 -24.86 -43.26 -52.94
N ILE A 214 -24.44 -42.01 -53.05
CA ILE A 214 -24.96 -41.09 -54.06
C ILE A 214 -23.88 -41.02 -55.13
N ASP A 215 -24.16 -41.72 -56.23
CA ASP A 215 -23.38 -41.74 -57.47
C ASP A 215 -23.57 -40.41 -58.21
N LEU A 216 -22.47 -39.78 -58.62
CA LEU A 216 -22.44 -38.51 -59.38
C LEU A 216 -22.12 -38.76 -60.86
N SER A 217 -22.70 -39.82 -61.43
CA SER A 217 -22.45 -40.23 -62.81
C SER A 217 -23.77 -40.45 -63.57
N ASN A 218 -24.50 -39.36 -63.84
CA ASN A 218 -25.34 -39.10 -65.03
C ASN A 218 -26.54 -38.21 -64.69
N LEU A 219 -26.75 -37.21 -65.56
CA LEU A 219 -27.90 -36.31 -65.74
C LEU A 219 -27.93 -35.04 -64.88
#